data_AF-A0A7Y1VG88-F1
#
_entry.id   AF-A0A7Y1VG88-F1
#
_cell.length_a   1.000
_cell.length_b   1.000
_cell.length_c   1.000
_cell.angle_alpha   90.00
_cell.angle_beta   90.00
_cell.angle_gamma   90.00
#
_symmetry.space_group_name_H-M   'P 1'
#
loop_
_entity.id
_entity.type
_entity.pdbx_description
1 polymer ?
#
loop_
_entity_poly.entity_id
_entity_poly.type
_entity_poly.pdbx_seq_one_letter_code
_entity_poly.pdbx_strand_id
1 'polypeptide(L)'
;MSATSSQNSHQLKVVVTGLIGQHPTLGGITWHYLQYVLGLARLGHDVFYFEDSGEGPYKTDGGATGSDYVAKTCSQNVSHLADTATRFGFEERWAYHCAVDGQWFGLSDMQRQVVLNDADLLINVSGTLADPNSYRTIARLAYIDTDPVVTHAKIAD
;
A
#
# COMPACT_ATOMS: atom_id res chain seq x y z
N MET A 1 -37.82 -24.89 13.95
CA MET A 1 -37.92 -23.75 13.03
C MET A 1 -36.50 -23.32 12.69
N SER A 2 -36.03 -23.67 11.49
CA SER A 2 -34.71 -23.26 10.99
C SER A 2 -34.70 -21.77 10.74
N ALA A 3 -33.72 -21.07 11.32
CA ALA A 3 -33.26 -19.81 10.79
C ALA A 3 -32.07 -20.12 9.86
N THR A 4 -32.36 -20.25 8.58
CA THR A 4 -31.37 -20.03 7.51
C THR A 4 -30.95 -18.56 7.57
N SER A 5 -29.75 -18.27 8.09
CA SER A 5 -29.09 -16.99 7.84
C SER A 5 -28.24 -17.11 6.57
N SER A 6 -28.53 -16.22 5.64
CA SER A 6 -28.08 -16.15 4.27
C SER A 6 -26.65 -15.60 4.11
N GLN A 7 -26.02 -16.04 3.00
CA GLN A 7 -24.93 -15.42 2.23
C GLN A 7 -23.49 -15.80 2.64
N ASN A 8 -22.82 -16.49 1.72
CA ASN A 8 -21.36 -16.58 1.62
C ASN A 8 -20.76 -15.17 1.74
N SER A 9 -20.10 -14.83 2.86
CA SER A 9 -19.04 -13.83 2.78
C SER A 9 -17.85 -14.52 2.14
N HIS A 10 -17.76 -14.47 0.81
CA HIS A 10 -16.53 -14.90 0.13
C HIS A 10 -15.41 -13.99 0.66
N GLN A 11 -14.55 -14.55 1.52
CA GLN A 11 -13.30 -13.91 1.89
C GLN A 11 -12.53 -13.63 0.61
N LEU A 12 -12.34 -12.35 0.29
CA LEU A 12 -11.54 -11.91 -0.84
C LEU A 12 -10.09 -11.76 -0.43
N LYS A 13 -9.17 -12.03 -1.36
CA LYS A 13 -7.77 -11.64 -1.27
C LYS A 13 -7.60 -10.25 -1.89
N VAL A 14 -7.23 -9.26 -1.09
CA VAL A 14 -7.18 -7.84 -1.49
C VAL A 14 -5.77 -7.31 -1.35
N VAL A 15 -5.26 -6.69 -2.41
CA VAL A 15 -4.01 -5.90 -2.37
C VAL A 15 -4.38 -4.43 -2.22
N VAL A 16 -3.87 -3.78 -1.18
CA VAL A 16 -4.02 -2.35 -0.93
C VAL A 16 -2.69 -1.68 -1.17
N THR A 17 -2.67 -0.58 -1.93
CA THR A 17 -1.45 0.20 -2.14
C THR A 17 -1.49 1.53 -1.40
N GLY A 18 -0.32 2.07 -1.08
CA GLY A 18 -0.23 3.30 -0.30
C GLY A 18 1.19 3.85 -0.15
N LEU A 19 1.36 4.77 0.80
CA LEU A 19 2.60 5.50 1.09
C LEU A 19 2.92 5.52 2.60
N ILE A 20 2.65 4.42 3.32
CA ILE A 20 2.96 4.26 4.75
C ILE A 20 4.46 4.45 5.00
N GLY A 21 5.31 3.76 4.23
CA GLY A 21 6.76 3.81 4.33
C GLY A 21 7.33 5.16 3.88
N GLN A 22 6.72 5.81 2.89
CA GLN A 22 7.22 7.03 2.28
C GLN A 22 7.35 8.19 3.28
N HIS A 23 6.42 8.35 4.22
CA HIS A 23 6.42 9.49 5.15
C HIS A 23 6.47 9.04 6.62
N PRO A 24 7.63 8.53 7.09
CA PRO A 24 7.73 7.83 8.38
C PRO A 24 7.44 8.71 9.61
N THR A 25 7.58 10.03 9.49
CA THR A 25 7.33 11.01 10.57
C THR A 25 5.92 11.61 10.52
N LEU A 26 5.15 11.35 9.47
CA LEU A 26 3.81 11.90 9.29
C LEU A 26 2.75 10.87 9.64
N GLY A 27 2.36 10.83 10.92
CA GLY A 27 1.37 9.87 11.42
C GLY A 27 0.02 9.92 10.68
N GLY A 28 -0.37 11.10 10.16
CA GLY A 28 -1.56 11.26 9.34
C GLY A 28 -1.51 10.46 8.04
N ILE A 29 -0.36 10.41 7.36
CA ILE A 29 -0.15 9.63 6.14
C ILE A 29 -0.19 8.13 6.46
N THR A 30 0.48 7.71 7.54
CA THR A 30 0.42 6.31 7.97
C THR A 30 -1.03 5.88 8.24
N TRP A 31 -1.78 6.67 9.01
CA TRP A 31 -3.18 6.34 9.31
C TRP A 31 -4.08 6.32 8.08
N HIS A 32 -3.84 7.21 7.11
CA HIS A 32 -4.60 7.32 5.86
C HIS A 32 -4.70 5.98 5.11
N TYR A 33 -3.58 5.27 4.95
CA TYR A 33 -3.54 3.97 4.25
C TYR A 33 -3.83 2.80 5.19
N LEU A 34 -3.36 2.88 6.44
CA LEU A 34 -3.53 1.81 7.42
C LEU A 34 -5.00 1.47 7.69
N GLN A 35 -5.90 2.46 7.68
CA GLN A 35 -7.33 2.23 7.88
C GLN A 35 -7.95 1.31 6.81
N TYR A 36 -7.45 1.32 5.57
CA TYR A 36 -7.91 0.41 4.52
C TYR A 36 -7.47 -1.02 4.83
N VAL A 37 -6.19 -1.20 5.14
CA VAL A 37 -5.60 -2.51 5.48
C VAL A 37 -6.35 -3.13 6.67
N LEU A 38 -6.47 -2.39 7.76
CA LEU A 38 -7.10 -2.90 8.99
C LEU A 38 -8.62 -2.98 8.89
N GLY A 39 -9.27 -2.07 8.16
CA GLY A 39 -10.71 -2.08 7.94
C GLY A 39 -11.14 -3.32 7.16
N LEU A 40 -10.48 -3.59 6.03
CA LEU A 40 -10.75 -4.76 5.20
C LEU A 40 -10.45 -6.08 5.93
N ALA A 41 -9.36 -6.12 6.70
CA ALA A 41 -9.04 -7.29 7.52
C ALA A 41 -10.13 -7.54 8.59
N ARG A 42 -10.64 -6.49 9.24
CA ARG A 42 -11.76 -6.60 10.21
C ARG A 42 -13.07 -7.04 9.57
N LEU A 43 -13.27 -6.77 8.28
CA LEU A 43 -14.41 -7.28 7.50
C LEU A 43 -14.24 -8.75 7.08
N GLY A 44 -13.11 -9.38 7.42
CA GLY A 44 -12.86 -10.81 7.17
C GLY A 44 -12.16 -11.11 5.85
N HIS A 45 -11.52 -10.12 5.22
CA HIS A 45 -10.75 -10.31 3.99
C HIS A 45 -9.27 -10.68 4.28
N ASP A 46 -8.62 -11.34 3.33
CA ASP A 46 -7.17 -11.59 3.37
C ASP A 46 -6.45 -10.42 2.68
N VAL A 47 -5.79 -9.56 3.46
CA VAL A 47 -5.35 -8.24 2.99
C VAL A 47 -3.82 -8.14 2.98
N PHE A 48 -3.27 -7.71 1.85
CA PHE A 48 -1.86 -7.46 1.65
C PHE A 48 -1.62 -5.98 1.35
N TYR A 49 -0.56 -5.42 1.91
CA TYR A 49 -0.16 -4.03 1.68
C TYR A 49 1.06 -3.96 0.74
N PHE A 50 0.96 -3.24 -0.37
CA PHE A 50 2.04 -3.08 -1.34
C PHE A 50 2.38 -1.59 -1.52
N GLU A 51 3.64 -1.24 -1.33
CA GLU A 51 4.15 0.10 -1.57
C GLU A 51 5.16 0.06 -2.72
N ASP A 52 4.67 0.37 -3.92
CA ASP A 52 5.42 0.37 -5.17
C ASP A 52 5.13 1.66 -5.94
N SER A 53 5.50 2.78 -5.32
CA SER A 53 5.23 4.11 -5.86
C SER A 53 6.27 4.59 -6.86
N GLY A 54 7.43 3.93 -6.90
CA GLY A 54 8.58 4.40 -7.68
C GLY A 54 9.15 5.74 -7.17
N GLU A 55 8.63 6.27 -6.06
CA GLU A 55 9.15 7.49 -5.45
C GLU A 55 10.48 7.22 -4.76
N GLY A 56 11.38 8.21 -4.82
CA GLY A 56 12.58 8.19 -4.00
C GLY A 56 12.20 8.19 -2.50
N PRO A 57 12.88 7.41 -1.65
CA PRO A 57 12.57 7.34 -0.23
C PRO A 57 12.73 8.72 0.42
N TYR A 58 11.67 9.21 1.05
CA TYR A 58 11.71 10.54 1.65
C TYR A 58 12.38 10.53 3.04
N LYS A 59 13.23 11.54 3.28
CA LYS A 59 13.85 11.85 4.60
C LYS A 59 13.51 13.28 5.00
N THR A 60 13.31 13.52 6.30
CA THR A 60 12.86 14.84 6.81
C THR A 60 13.98 15.82 7.14
N ASP A 61 15.24 15.38 7.19
CA ASP A 61 16.35 16.20 7.68
C ASP A 61 16.95 17.15 6.62
N GLY A 62 16.49 17.06 5.36
CA GLY A 62 17.00 17.86 4.25
C GLY A 62 18.47 17.56 3.88
N GLY A 63 19.06 16.51 4.46
CA GLY A 63 20.46 16.13 4.25
C GLY A 63 21.46 17.25 4.59
N ALA A 64 22.68 17.13 4.06
CA ALA A 64 23.76 18.08 4.33
C ALA A 64 23.50 19.50 3.80
N THR A 65 22.59 19.64 2.81
CA THR A 65 22.26 20.93 2.18
C THR A 65 21.03 21.59 2.80
N GLY A 66 20.27 20.89 3.66
CA GLY A 66 18.97 21.35 4.16
C GLY A 66 17.86 21.40 3.10
N SER A 67 18.11 20.85 1.91
CA SER A 67 17.21 20.88 0.75
C SER A 67 17.19 19.56 -0.04
N ASP A 68 17.91 18.54 0.42
CA ASP A 68 17.93 17.21 -0.16
C ASP A 68 17.02 16.31 0.68
N TYR A 69 15.81 16.07 0.20
CA TYR A 69 14.79 15.29 0.92
C TYR A 69 14.68 13.84 0.42
N VAL A 70 15.58 13.41 -0.48
CA VAL A 70 15.61 12.03 -0.97
C VAL A 70 16.75 11.28 -0.29
N ALA A 71 16.42 10.19 0.39
CA ALA A 71 17.40 9.33 1.02
C ALA A 71 18.17 8.52 -0.02
N LYS A 72 19.42 8.17 0.32
CA LYS A 72 20.27 7.29 -0.51
C LYS A 72 19.96 5.81 -0.30
N THR A 73 19.16 5.49 0.71
CA THR A 73 18.72 4.14 1.03
C THR A 73 17.27 4.19 1.49
N CYS A 74 16.54 3.09 1.36
CA CYS A 74 15.17 2.99 1.85
C CYS A 74 15.08 2.52 3.31
N SER A 75 16.20 2.42 4.04
CA SER A 75 16.25 1.75 5.35
C SER A 75 15.28 2.34 6.37
N GLN A 76 15.15 3.67 6.43
CA GLN A 76 14.22 4.33 7.36
C GLN A 76 12.75 4.05 7.00
N ASN A 77 12.41 4.14 5.71
CA ASN A 77 11.06 3.89 5.19
C ASN A 77 10.64 2.44 5.41
N VAL A 78 11.55 1.51 5.09
CA VAL A 78 11.36 0.07 5.30
C VAL A 78 11.21 -0.26 6.79
N SER A 79 12.07 0.28 7.66
CA SER A 79 11.95 0.09 9.12
C SER A 79 10.62 0.62 9.66
N HIS A 80 10.21 1.82 9.24
CA HIS A 80 8.93 2.40 9.66
C HIS A 80 7.72 1.53 9.23
N LEU A 81 7.72 1.06 7.99
CA LEU A 81 6.67 0.16 7.51
C LEU A 81 6.69 -1.18 8.26
N ALA A 82 7.87 -1.77 8.49
CA ALA A 82 8.01 -3.02 9.23
C ALA A 82 7.53 -2.89 10.70
N ASP A 83 7.88 -1.80 11.37
CA ASP A 83 7.45 -1.49 12.73
C ASP A 83 5.93 -1.27 12.79
N THR A 84 5.38 -0.56 11.81
CA THR A 84 3.93 -0.37 11.66
C THR A 84 3.23 -1.71 11.43
N ALA A 85 3.77 -2.54 10.54
CA ALA A 85 3.22 -3.86 10.22
C ALA A 85 3.16 -4.77 11.46
N THR A 86 4.25 -4.83 12.21
CA THR A 86 4.35 -5.59 13.47
C THR A 86 3.37 -5.06 14.51
N ARG A 87 3.28 -3.73 14.66
CA ARG A 87 2.39 -3.12 15.66
C ARG A 87 0.91 -3.39 15.40
N PHE A 88 0.51 -3.55 14.14
CA PHE A 88 -0.88 -3.70 13.75
C PHE A 88 -1.24 -5.08 13.19
N GLY A 89 -0.31 -6.05 13.25
CA GLY A 89 -0.58 -7.47 12.97
C GLY A 89 -0.64 -7.83 11.48
N PHE A 90 0.17 -7.17 10.65
CA PHE A 90 0.30 -7.50 9.22
C PHE A 90 1.76 -7.66 8.77
N GLU A 91 2.66 -7.98 9.70
CA GLU A 91 4.12 -8.14 9.50
C GLU A 91 4.50 -9.16 8.41
N GLU A 92 3.67 -10.17 8.15
CA GLU A 92 3.87 -11.16 7.09
C GLU A 92 3.08 -10.85 5.80
N ARG A 93 2.41 -9.69 5.72
CA ARG A 93 1.49 -9.34 4.62
C ARG A 93 1.79 -7.98 3.99
N TRP A 94 3.06 -7.60 3.92
CA TRP A 94 3.45 -6.36 3.27
C TRP A 94 4.63 -6.52 2.31
N ALA A 95 4.70 -5.64 1.32
CA ALA A 95 5.81 -5.51 0.40
C ALA A 95 6.13 -4.03 0.15
N TYR A 96 7.42 -3.70 0.08
CA TYR A 96 7.90 -2.37 -0.28
C TYR A 96 8.95 -2.47 -1.38
N HIS A 97 8.78 -1.70 -2.45
CA HIS A 97 9.74 -1.60 -3.55
C HIS A 97 10.61 -0.35 -3.38
N CYS A 98 11.91 -0.55 -3.20
CA CYS A 98 12.86 0.54 -3.08
C CYS A 98 13.26 1.06 -4.45
N ALA A 99 12.84 2.27 -4.80
CA ALA A 99 13.18 2.89 -6.09
C ALA A 99 14.67 3.19 -6.29
N VAL A 100 15.48 3.15 -5.21
CA VAL A 100 16.92 3.43 -5.27
C VAL A 100 17.69 2.33 -5.99
N ASP A 101 17.40 1.07 -5.67
CA ASP A 101 18.15 -0.11 -6.14
C ASP A 101 17.25 -1.20 -6.75
N GLY A 102 15.93 -1.00 -6.75
CA GLY A 102 14.93 -1.96 -7.22
C GLY A 102 14.69 -3.12 -6.27
N GLN A 103 15.25 -3.08 -5.05
CA GLN A 103 15.08 -4.16 -4.08
C GLN A 103 13.66 -4.15 -3.50
N TRP A 104 13.12 -5.34 -3.30
CA TRP A 104 11.89 -5.54 -2.54
C TRP A 104 12.17 -5.97 -1.09
N PHE A 105 11.36 -5.47 -0.17
CA PHE A 105 11.36 -5.80 1.25
C PHE A 105 10.00 -6.34 1.69
N GLY A 106 9.96 -7.08 2.80
CA GLY A 106 8.76 -7.78 3.28
C GLY A 106 8.63 -9.15 2.63
N LEU A 107 7.53 -9.39 1.93
CA LEU A 107 7.29 -10.62 1.17
C LEU A 107 8.41 -10.89 0.16
N SER A 108 8.82 -12.16 0.03
CA SER A 108 9.74 -12.62 -1.03
C SER A 108 9.09 -12.55 -2.42
N ASP A 109 9.91 -12.58 -3.48
CA ASP A 109 9.44 -12.51 -4.87
C ASP A 109 8.40 -13.58 -5.19
N MET A 110 8.64 -14.80 -4.73
CA MET A 110 7.71 -15.92 -4.90
C MET A 110 6.38 -15.68 -4.19
N GLN A 111 6.43 -15.20 -2.94
CA GLN A 111 5.21 -14.88 -2.18
C GLN A 111 4.43 -13.73 -2.83
N ARG A 112 5.12 -12.67 -3.28
CA ARG A 112 4.47 -11.56 -4.00
C ARG A 112 3.79 -12.06 -5.27
N GLN A 113 4.45 -12.90 -6.06
CA GLN A 113 3.85 -13.46 -7.28
C GLN A 113 2.59 -14.29 -6.97
N VAL A 114 2.61 -15.11 -5.92
CA VAL A 114 1.43 -15.88 -5.48
C VAL A 114 0.29 -14.94 -5.06
N VAL A 115 0.60 -13.90 -4.27
CA VAL A 115 -0.40 -12.90 -3.87
C VAL A 115 -1.03 -12.22 -5.09
N LEU A 116 -0.21 -11.76 -6.04
CA LEU A 116 -0.69 -11.06 -7.23
C LEU A 116 -1.48 -11.97 -8.19
N ASN A 117 -1.15 -13.26 -8.28
CA ASN A 117 -1.88 -14.20 -9.12
C ASN A 117 -3.24 -14.59 -8.54
N ASP A 118 -3.34 -14.63 -7.21
CA ASP A 118 -4.53 -15.09 -6.50
C ASP A 118 -5.45 -13.96 -6.04
N ALA A 119 -5.01 -12.70 -6.12
CA ALA A 119 -5.78 -11.57 -5.60
C ALA A 119 -7.06 -11.34 -6.42
N ASP A 120 -8.17 -11.12 -5.72
CA ASP A 120 -9.47 -10.84 -6.30
C ASP A 120 -9.63 -9.36 -6.70
N LEU A 121 -8.93 -8.49 -5.98
CA LEU A 121 -9.04 -7.04 -6.06
C LEU A 121 -7.73 -6.34 -5.69
N LEU A 122 -7.34 -5.34 -6.48
CA LEU A 122 -6.36 -4.32 -6.09
C LEU A 122 -7.08 -3.02 -5.80
N ILE A 123 -6.77 -2.37 -4.68
CA ILE A 123 -7.24 -1.03 -4.32
C ILE A 123 -6.03 -0.09 -4.36
N ASN A 124 -5.96 0.73 -5.40
CA ASN A 124 -4.93 1.74 -5.61
C ASN A 124 -5.35 3.06 -4.93
N VAL A 125 -5.07 3.18 -3.63
CA VAL A 125 -5.43 4.36 -2.83
C VAL A 125 -4.53 5.52 -3.22
N SER A 126 -5.11 6.69 -3.51
CA SER A 126 -4.43 7.90 -3.99
C SER A 126 -3.68 7.74 -5.32
N GLY A 127 -3.81 6.60 -6.02
CA GLY A 127 -3.10 6.36 -7.27
C GLY A 127 -1.60 6.18 -7.10
N THR A 128 -1.17 5.60 -5.99
CA THR A 128 0.24 5.59 -5.58
C THR A 128 1.12 4.69 -6.43
N LEU A 129 0.58 3.69 -7.13
CA LEU A 129 1.39 2.79 -7.98
C LEU A 129 2.12 3.53 -9.11
N ALA A 130 3.42 3.24 -9.26
CA ALA A 130 4.22 3.75 -10.37
C ALA A 130 3.69 3.29 -11.74
N ASP A 131 3.38 2.00 -11.87
CA ASP A 131 2.80 1.42 -13.07
C ASP A 131 1.64 0.47 -12.73
N PRO A 132 0.38 0.97 -12.73
CA PRO A 132 -0.80 0.14 -12.52
C PRO A 132 -0.98 -0.96 -13.59
N ASN A 133 -0.31 -0.90 -14.75
CA ASN A 133 -0.41 -1.95 -15.78
C ASN A 133 0.38 -3.21 -15.40
N SER A 134 1.44 -3.07 -14.61
CA SER A 134 2.21 -4.20 -14.08
C SER A 134 1.43 -5.10 -13.12
N TYR A 135 0.26 -4.65 -12.65
CA TYR A 135 -0.59 -5.38 -11.70
C TYR A 135 -1.83 -6.03 -12.34
N ARG A 136 -1.92 -6.07 -13.66
CA ARG A 136 -3.13 -6.52 -14.39
C ARG A 136 -3.36 -8.03 -14.43
N THR A 137 -2.46 -8.81 -13.83
CA THR A 137 -2.77 -10.19 -13.43
C THR A 137 -3.98 -10.23 -12.51
N ILE A 138 -4.18 -9.18 -11.71
CA ILE A 138 -5.39 -8.96 -10.92
C ILE A 138 -6.46 -8.35 -11.83
N ALA A 139 -7.53 -9.11 -12.07
CA ALA A 139 -8.57 -8.73 -13.03
C ALA A 139 -9.33 -7.45 -12.62
N ARG A 140 -9.40 -7.12 -11.33
CA ARG A 140 -10.14 -5.97 -10.80
C ARG A 140 -9.19 -5.01 -10.10
N LEU A 141 -9.17 -3.77 -10.55
CA LEU A 141 -8.47 -2.68 -9.91
C LEU A 141 -9.45 -1.55 -9.64
N ALA A 142 -9.58 -1.16 -8.37
CA ALA A 142 -10.28 0.02 -7.93
C ALA A 142 -9.25 1.13 -7.66
N TYR A 143 -9.47 2.30 -8.24
CA TYR A 143 -8.74 3.52 -7.91
C TYR A 143 -9.58 4.35 -6.93
N ILE A 144 -8.97 4.81 -5.85
CA ILE A 144 -9.62 5.71 -4.90
C ILE A 144 -8.86 7.03 -4.91
N ASP A 145 -9.51 8.06 -5.43
CA ASP A 145 -9.00 9.42 -5.31
C ASP A 145 -9.19 9.92 -3.87
N THR A 146 -8.11 10.36 -3.24
CA THR A 146 -8.15 10.88 -1.87
C THR A 146 -7.63 12.31 -1.76
N ASP A 147 -7.26 12.92 -2.88
CA ASP A 147 -6.92 14.35 -2.96
C ASP A 147 -8.10 15.14 -3.56
N PRO A 148 -8.89 15.83 -2.71
CA PRO A 148 -9.90 16.73 -3.22
C PRO A 148 -9.19 17.96 -3.78
N VAL A 149 -9.03 18.02 -5.12
CA VAL A 149 -8.99 19.25 -5.94
C VAL A 149 -8.43 18.96 -7.33
N VAL A 150 -7.32 18.23 -7.46
CA VAL A 150 -6.60 18.12 -8.75
C VAL A 150 -7.43 17.42 -9.83
N THR A 151 -8.06 16.31 -9.48
CA THR A 151 -8.87 15.50 -10.42
C THR A 151 -10.22 16.15 -10.72
N HIS A 152 -10.80 16.85 -9.75
CA HIS A 152 -12.07 17.55 -9.89
C HIS A 152 -11.93 18.87 -10.65
N ALA A 153 -10.82 19.59 -10.49
CA ALA A 153 -10.51 20.79 -11.26
C ALA A 153 -10.39 20.50 -12.76
N LYS A 154 -9.85 19.33 -13.14
CA LYS A 154 -9.74 18.91 -14.55
C LYS A 154 -11.08 18.54 -15.22
N ILE A 155 -12.15 18.34 -14.44
CA ILE A 155 -13.50 18.05 -14.96
C ILE A 155 -14.30 19.35 -15.17
N ALA A 156 -13.84 20.46 -14.57
CA ALA A 156 -14.51 21.76 -14.66
C ALA A 156 -14.12 22.59 -15.90
N ASP A 157 -13.20 22.09 -16.73
CA ASP A 157 -12.79 22.63 -18.04
C ASP A 157 -13.33 21.75 -19.18
#